data_AF-A0A9E2Y248-F1
#
_entry.id   AF-A0A9E2Y248-F1
#
_cell.length_a   1.000
_cell.length_b   1.000
_cell.length_c   1.000
_cell.angle_alpha   90.00
_cell.angle_beta   90.00
_cell.angle_gamma   90.00
#
_symmetry.space_group_name_H-M   'P 1'
#
loop_
_entity.id
_entity.type
_entity.pdbx_description
1 polymer ?
#
loop_
_entity_poly.entity_id
_entity_poly.type
_entity_poly.pdbx_seq_one_letter_code
_entity_poly.pdbx_strand_id
1 'polypeptide(L)'
;MRPASLRTVYPGAPTLPFPASGGGLGWGFDPQEIKREFPIFASNPGLVFLDSGASAQKPRTVIDRISNYYGTDYANVHRGVYRLSARSTELFEEARE
;
A
#
# COMPACT_ATOMS: atom_id res chain seq x y z
N MET A 1 -0.69 -22.97 22.70
CA MET A 1 -1.73 -21.97 22.36
C MET A 1 -1.06 -20.85 21.57
N ARG A 2 -1.25 -20.80 20.26
CA ARG A 2 -0.68 -19.75 19.38
C ARG A 2 -1.72 -18.61 19.30
N PRO A 3 -1.37 -17.33 19.56
CA PRO A 3 -2.32 -16.26 19.32
C PRO A 3 -2.43 -16.01 17.82
N ALA A 4 -3.68 -15.89 17.38
CA ALA A 4 -4.09 -15.69 16.01
C ALA A 4 -3.50 -14.39 15.44
N SER A 5 -2.88 -14.50 14.27
CA SER A 5 -2.52 -13.39 13.40
C SER A 5 -3.77 -12.61 13.02
N LEU A 6 -4.05 -11.52 13.71
CA LEU A 6 -5.00 -10.50 13.24
C LEU A 6 -4.33 -9.74 12.10
N ARG A 7 -4.43 -10.30 10.89
CA ARG A 7 -4.38 -9.49 9.67
C ARG A 7 -5.63 -8.63 9.68
N THR A 8 -5.54 -7.42 10.22
CA THR A 8 -6.49 -6.36 9.86
C THR A 8 -6.20 -6.02 8.40
N VAL A 9 -6.83 -6.79 7.51
CA VAL A 9 -6.88 -6.47 6.09
C VAL A 9 -7.65 -5.15 6.00
N TYR A 10 -6.98 -4.09 5.54
CA TYR A 10 -7.64 -2.84 5.14
C TYR A 10 -8.90 -3.16 4.31
N PRO A 11 -10.11 -2.85 4.80
CA PRO A 11 -11.32 -3.05 4.03
C PRO A 11 -11.32 -2.06 2.87
N GLY A 12 -10.91 -2.51 1.69
CA GLY A 12 -10.77 -1.69 0.49
C GLY A 12 -9.35 -1.56 -0.07
N ALA A 13 -8.34 -2.22 0.52
CA ALA A 13 -7.12 -2.46 -0.25
C ALA A 13 -7.49 -3.26 -1.50
N PRO A 14 -7.04 -2.87 -2.72
CA PRO A 14 -7.24 -3.70 -3.89
C PRO A 14 -6.61 -5.05 -3.57
N THR A 15 -7.46 -6.05 -3.32
CA THR A 15 -7.04 -7.45 -3.29
C THR A 15 -6.60 -7.74 -4.70
N LEU A 16 -5.31 -7.56 -4.97
CA LEU A 16 -4.75 -8.02 -6.23
C LEU A 16 -5.18 -9.48 -6.35
N PRO A 17 -5.95 -9.84 -7.40
CA PRO A 17 -6.24 -11.24 -7.64
C PRO A 17 -4.87 -11.85 -7.96
N PHE A 18 -4.24 -12.53 -7.01
CA PHE A 18 -3.19 -13.48 -7.36
C PHE A 18 -3.88 -14.47 -8.31
N PRO A 19 -3.54 -14.47 -9.61
CA PRO A 19 -4.22 -15.29 -10.59
C PRO A 19 -4.06 -16.76 -10.20
N ALA A 20 -5.19 -17.44 -10.03
CA ALA A 20 -5.22 -18.90 -10.00
C ALA A 20 -4.83 -19.41 -11.39
N SER A 21 -3.57 -19.82 -11.52
CA SER A 21 -2.98 -20.75 -12.50
C SER A 21 -3.47 -20.71 -13.96
N GLY A 22 -2.55 -20.37 -14.87
CA GLY A 22 -2.68 -20.66 -16.31
C GLY A 22 -1.37 -20.55 -17.08
N GLY A 23 -0.53 -21.60 -17.02
CA GLY A 23 0.40 -22.00 -18.09
C GLY A 23 1.64 -21.15 -18.39
N GLY A 24 2.73 -21.38 -17.64
CA GLY A 24 4.08 -20.92 -17.99
C GLY A 24 4.84 -20.37 -16.78
N LEU A 25 5.58 -21.23 -16.06
CA LEU A 25 6.36 -20.89 -14.84
C LEU A 25 5.57 -20.14 -13.74
N GLY A 26 4.47 -20.75 -13.31
CA GLY A 26 4.17 -20.94 -11.89
C GLY A 26 3.68 -19.78 -11.02
N TRP A 27 3.91 -18.52 -11.36
CA TRP A 27 3.47 -17.37 -10.55
C TRP A 27 2.57 -16.48 -11.40
N GLY A 28 1.29 -16.34 -11.03
CA GLY A 28 0.37 -15.46 -11.72
C GLY A 28 0.80 -14.00 -11.57
N PHE A 29 1.63 -13.53 -12.49
CA PHE A 29 2.22 -12.20 -12.46
C PHE A 29 2.00 -11.57 -13.84
N ASP A 30 1.08 -10.60 -13.92
CA ASP A 30 0.88 -9.79 -15.11
C ASP A 30 1.54 -8.42 -14.93
N PRO A 31 2.67 -8.14 -15.63
CA PRO A 31 3.33 -6.84 -15.56
C PRO A 31 2.45 -5.67 -16.02
N GLN A 32 1.52 -5.91 -16.95
CA GLN A 32 0.64 -4.86 -17.45
C GLN A 32 -0.45 -4.50 -16.44
N GLU A 33 -0.94 -5.47 -15.68
CA GLU A 33 -1.86 -5.24 -14.57
C GLU A 33 -1.17 -4.39 -13.50
N ILE A 34 0.04 -4.77 -13.08
CA ILE A 34 0.80 -4.02 -12.07
C ILE A 34 1.13 -2.60 -12.55
N LYS A 35 1.45 -2.40 -13.83
CA LYS A 35 1.74 -1.07 -14.39
C LYS A 35 0.56 -0.10 -14.25
N ARG A 36 -0.69 -0.60 -14.27
CA ARG A 36 -1.90 0.24 -14.11
C ARG A 36 -2.05 0.81 -12.71
N GLU A 37 -1.46 0.16 -11.70
CA GLU A 37 -1.48 0.65 -10.31
C GLU A 37 -0.58 1.88 -10.10
N PHE A 38 0.31 2.20 -11.04
CA PHE A 38 1.20 3.35 -10.97
C PHE A 38 0.62 4.51 -11.81
N PRO A 39 -0.04 5.50 -11.19
CA PRO A 39 -0.71 6.57 -11.92
C PRO A 39 0.23 7.40 -12.80
N ILE A 40 1.53 7.46 -12.48
CA ILE A 40 2.52 8.21 -13.26
C ILE A 40 2.60 7.75 -14.72
N PHE A 41 2.41 6.45 -15.00
CA PHE A 41 2.43 5.93 -16.37
C PHE A 41 1.14 6.23 -17.14
N ALA A 42 0.02 6.45 -16.44
CA ALA A 42 -1.22 6.91 -17.08
C ALA A 42 -1.11 8.40 -17.47
N SER A 43 -0.51 9.23 -16.60
CA SER A 43 -0.33 10.67 -16.87
C SER A 43 0.77 10.97 -17.90
N ASN A 44 1.71 10.04 -18.11
CA ASN A 44 2.83 10.22 -19.03
C ASN A 44 2.90 9.04 -20.02
N PRO A 45 2.09 9.05 -21.10
CA PRO A 45 2.10 7.98 -22.09
C PRO A 45 3.49 7.88 -22.73
N GLY A 46 4.09 6.68 -22.69
CA GLY A 46 5.42 6.42 -23.24
C GLY A 46 6.58 6.66 -22.26
N LEU A 47 6.31 7.01 -21.01
CA LEU A 47 7.36 7.14 -20.00
C LEU A 47 8.04 5.79 -19.74
N VAL A 48 9.36 5.75 -19.97
CA VAL A 48 10.24 4.63 -19.62
C VAL A 48 11.09 5.07 -18.44
N PHE A 49 10.74 4.59 -17.24
CA PHE A 49 11.42 4.94 -16.00
C PHE A 49 12.37 3.80 -15.58
N LEU A 50 13.67 3.96 -15.84
CA LEU A 50 14.71 2.97 -15.53
C LEU A 50 15.59 3.36 -14.33
N ASP A 51 15.18 4.37 -13.55
CA ASP A 51 15.91 4.88 -12.39
C ASP A 51 15.27 4.47 -11.05
N SER A 52 14.71 3.24 -11.00
CA SER A 52 14.09 2.73 -9.78
C SER A 52 15.11 2.43 -8.68
N GLY A 53 16.40 2.32 -9.02
CA GLY A 53 17.49 2.13 -8.06
C GLY A 53 17.76 3.36 -7.21
N ALA A 54 17.55 4.57 -7.74
CA ALA A 54 17.62 5.80 -6.95
C ALA A 54 16.31 6.05 -6.18
N SER A 55 15.17 5.93 -6.86
CA SER A 55 13.85 6.01 -6.21
C SER A 55 12.77 5.36 -7.05
N ALA A 56 12.00 4.45 -6.45
CA ALA A 56 10.89 3.80 -7.12
C ALA A 56 9.62 4.69 -7.14
N GLN A 57 8.87 4.59 -8.25
CA GLN A 57 7.54 5.16 -8.37
C GLN A 57 6.59 4.56 -7.32
N LYS A 58 5.54 5.30 -6.95
CA LYS A 58 4.59 4.87 -5.92
C LYS A 58 3.29 4.38 -6.56
N PRO A 59 2.77 3.21 -6.16
CA PRO A 59 1.45 2.77 -6.60
C PRO A 59 0.36 3.60 -5.92
N ARG A 60 -0.84 3.59 -6.51
CA ARG A 60 -2.00 4.34 -6.03
C ARG A 60 -2.35 4.01 -4.58
N THR A 61 -2.31 2.75 -4.16
CA THR A 61 -2.58 2.34 -2.77
C THR A 61 -1.69 3.06 -1.75
N VAL A 62 -0.41 3.28 -2.06
CA VAL A 62 0.52 3.99 -1.16
C VAL A 62 0.16 5.48 -1.10
N ILE A 63 -0.14 6.08 -2.24
CA ILE A 63 -0.55 7.49 -2.33
C ILE A 63 -1.83 7.71 -1.53
N ASP A 64 -2.85 6.89 -1.77
CA ASP A 64 -4.16 6.97 -1.13
C ASP A 64 -4.05 6.78 0.38
N ARG A 65 -3.22 5.83 0.84
CA ARG A 65 -3.03 5.60 2.27
C ARG A 65 -2.39 6.80 2.98
N ILE A 66 -1.36 7.39 2.36
CA ILE A 66 -0.70 8.59 2.87
C ILE A 66 -1.68 9.77 2.89
N SER A 67 -2.40 10.00 1.79
CA SER A 67 -3.40 11.07 1.69
C SER A 67 -4.51 10.90 2.74
N ASN A 68 -5.01 9.68 2.94
CA ASN A 68 -6.01 9.39 3.96
C ASN A 68 -5.45 9.66 5.36
N TYR A 69 -4.27 9.12 5.70
CA TYR A 69 -3.64 9.34 7.01
C TYR A 69 -3.48 10.83 7.32
N TYR A 70 -3.00 11.63 6.36
CA TYR A 70 -2.89 13.09 6.55
C TYR A 70 -4.24 13.80 6.65
N GLY A 71 -5.28 13.30 5.98
CA GLY A 71 -6.62 13.89 5.99
C GLY A 71 -7.46 13.54 7.20
N THR A 72 -7.33 12.33 7.77
CA THR A 72 -8.24 11.79 8.79
C THR A 72 -7.60 11.52 10.13
N ASP A 73 -6.33 11.13 10.16
CA ASP A 73 -5.71 10.51 11.34
C ASP A 73 -4.40 11.17 11.78
N TYR A 74 -4.03 12.30 11.17
CA TYR A 74 -2.80 13.01 11.47
C TYR A 74 -2.80 13.56 12.91
N ALA A 75 -1.96 12.96 13.75
CA ALA A 75 -1.64 13.46 15.08
C ALA A 75 -0.20 13.08 15.45
N ASN A 76 0.42 13.88 16.32
CA ASN A 76 1.77 13.63 16.78
C ASN A 76 1.81 12.41 17.71
N VAL A 77 2.58 11.38 17.34
CA VAL A 77 2.51 10.00 17.87
C VAL A 77 2.88 9.86 19.35
N HIS A 78 3.36 10.91 20.03
CA HIS A 78 3.91 10.81 21.39
C HIS A 78 3.48 11.92 22.37
N ARG A 79 2.43 12.72 22.09
CA ARG A 79 2.03 13.83 22.98
C ARG A 79 0.52 14.06 23.13
N GLY A 80 -0.32 13.06 22.89
CA GLY A 80 -1.76 13.21 23.01
C GLY A 80 -2.45 12.13 23.82
N VAL A 81 -3.16 12.52 24.88
CA VAL A 81 -4.15 11.67 25.58
C VAL A 81 -5.50 11.64 24.82
N TYR A 82 -5.54 12.19 23.60
CA TYR A 82 -6.74 12.35 22.80
C TYR A 82 -6.84 11.30 21.69
N ARG A 83 -8.08 11.00 21.29
CA ARG A 83 -8.47 9.89 20.41
C ARG A 83 -7.68 9.79 19.08
N LEU A 84 -7.29 10.93 18.50
CA LEU A 84 -6.51 10.97 17.25
C LEU A 84 -5.04 10.54 17.46
N SER A 85 -4.43 10.88 18.60
CA SER A 85 -3.07 10.45 18.93
C SER A 85 -3.01 8.94 19.14
N ALA A 86 -3.99 8.36 19.83
CA ALA A 86 -4.05 6.91 20.05
C ALA A 86 -4.19 6.14 18.72
N ARG A 87 -5.06 6.62 17.82
CA ARG A 87 -5.26 6.00 16.50
C ARG A 87 -4.02 6.13 15.61
N SER A 88 -3.35 7.28 15.62
CA SER A 88 -2.09 7.49 14.91
C SER A 88 -0.99 6.53 15.39
N THR A 89 -0.88 6.32 16.71
CA THR A 89 0.04 5.32 17.29
C THR A 89 -0.30 3.89 16.88
N GLU A 90 -1.58 3.51 16.91
CA GLU A 90 -2.01 2.17 16.50
C GLU A 90 -1.67 1.88 15.02
N LEU A 91 -1.97 2.82 14.12
CA LEU A 91 -1.64 2.70 12.70
C LEU A 91 -0.12 2.67 12.43
N PHE A 92 0.66 3.38 13.25
CA PHE A 92 2.12 3.36 13.16
C PHE A 92 2.70 2.01 13.60
N GLU A 93 2.21 1.44 14.71
CA GLU A 93 2.65 0.11 15.16
C GLU A 93 2.16 -0.99 14.20
N GLU A 94 0.96 -0.89 13.62
CA GLU A 94 0.47 -1.82 12.58
C GLU A 94 1.41 -1.84 11.35
N ALA A 95 1.97 -0.68 10.97
CA ALA A 95 2.91 -0.61 9.85
C ALA A 95 4.31 -1.14 10.19
N ARG A 96 4.62 -1.33 11.47
CA ARG A 96 5.92 -1.79 11.96
C ARG A 96 6.00 -3.33 12.01
N GLU A 97 4.88 -4.00 12.24
CA GLU A 97 4.76 -5.47 12.26
C GLU A 97 4.81 -6.10 10.85
#